data_AF-A0A259SJL2-F1
#
_entry.id   AF-A0A259SJL2-F1
#
_cell.length_a   1.000
_cell.length_b   1.000
_cell.length_c   1.000
_cell.angle_alpha   90.00
_cell.angle_beta   90.00
_cell.angle_gamma   90.00
#
_symmetry.space_group_name_H-M   'P 1'
#
loop_
_entity.id
_entity.type
_entity.pdbx_description
1 polymer ?
#
loop_
_entity_poly.entity_id
_entity_poly.type
_entity_poly.pdbx_seq_one_letter_code
_entity_poly.pdbx_strand_id
1 'polypeptide(L)'
;MSDEILPRIREEIAALPPYRQGKQAGADAFKLSSNENPFDPLPSVLAALSDATPMNRYPDATAGALRVRLGERYGVAPDAVHVASGSVAILYQLVLAAATVG
;
A
#
# COMPACT_ATOMS: atom_id res chain seq x y z
N MET A 1 20.88 -11.50 -38.38
CA MET A 1 20.40 -11.29 -36.99
C MET A 1 18.91 -11.13 -37.10
N SER A 2 18.13 -12.01 -36.47
CA SER A 2 16.69 -11.83 -36.35
C SER A 2 16.41 -10.61 -35.50
N ASP A 3 15.58 -9.68 -35.98
CA ASP A 3 15.16 -8.51 -35.20
C ASP A 3 14.54 -8.97 -33.86
N GLU A 4 14.88 -8.26 -32.80
CA GLU A 4 14.40 -8.53 -31.45
C GLU A 4 12.90 -8.21 -31.37
N ILE A 5 12.07 -9.24 -31.11
CA ILE A 5 10.64 -9.05 -30.90
C ILE A 5 10.42 -8.57 -29.46
N LEU A 6 10.21 -7.26 -29.30
CA LEU A 6 9.86 -6.68 -28.01
C LEU A 6 8.38 -6.92 -27.66
N PRO A 7 8.04 -7.04 -26.36
CA PRO A 7 6.65 -7.15 -25.93
C PRO A 7 5.87 -5.88 -26.29
N ARG A 8 4.69 -6.05 -26.90
CA ARG A 8 3.78 -4.93 -27.19
C ARG A 8 3.06 -4.50 -25.91
N ILE A 9 3.30 -3.26 -25.48
CA ILE A 9 2.64 -2.63 -24.33
C ILE A 9 1.38 -1.89 -24.81
N ARG A 10 0.36 -1.81 -23.94
CA ARG A 10 -0.83 -0.98 -24.19
C ARG A 10 -0.45 0.50 -24.34
N GLU A 11 -1.06 1.19 -25.31
CA GLU A 11 -0.76 2.60 -25.60
C GLU A 11 -1.03 3.50 -24.39
N GLU A 12 -2.09 3.24 -23.63
CA GLU A 12 -2.41 4.01 -22.43
C GLU A 12 -1.33 3.88 -21.33
N ILE A 13 -0.68 2.71 -21.24
CA ILE A 13 0.42 2.49 -20.29
C ILE A 13 1.68 3.20 -20.79
N ALA A 14 1.97 3.12 -22.10
CA ALA A 14 3.13 3.79 -22.70
C ALA A 14 3.04 5.33 -22.58
N ALA A 15 1.82 5.88 -22.61
CA ALA A 15 1.57 7.31 -22.47
C ALA A 15 1.54 7.81 -21.01
N LEU A 16 1.46 6.91 -20.01
CA LEU A 16 1.30 7.30 -18.62
C LEU A 16 2.59 7.96 -18.09
N PRO A 17 2.54 9.19 -17.55
CA PRO A 17 3.70 9.79 -16.92
C PRO A 17 4.08 8.99 -15.67
N PRO A 18 5.37 8.65 -15.48
CA PRO A 18 5.81 7.96 -14.26
C PRO A 18 5.50 8.78 -13.00
N TYR A 19 5.11 8.10 -11.92
CA TYR A 19 4.92 8.73 -10.63
C TYR A 19 6.22 9.42 -10.17
N ARG A 20 6.09 10.67 -9.69
CA ARG A 20 7.21 11.46 -9.17
C ARG A 20 7.11 11.53 -7.65
N GLN A 21 7.95 10.75 -6.98
CA GLN A 21 8.05 10.76 -5.53
C GLN A 21 8.57 12.10 -4.99
N GLY A 22 8.20 12.43 -3.74
CA GLY A 22 8.73 13.60 -3.03
C GLY A 22 10.24 13.52 -2.86
N LYS A 23 10.93 14.67 -3.03
CA LYS A 23 12.40 14.75 -2.92
C LYS A 23 12.87 14.24 -1.54
N GLN A 24 13.91 13.43 -1.52
CA GLN A 24 14.54 13.01 -0.27
C GLN A 24 15.32 14.18 0.36
N ALA A 25 15.31 14.24 1.69
CA ALA A 25 16.14 15.20 2.40
C ALA A 25 17.61 14.75 2.33
N GLY A 26 18.52 15.71 2.12
CA GLY A 26 19.95 15.47 2.31
C GLY A 26 20.31 15.46 3.80
N ALA A 27 21.58 15.17 4.12
CA ALA A 27 22.05 15.08 5.51
C ALA A 27 21.75 16.34 6.35
N ASP A 28 21.80 17.53 5.73
CA ASP A 28 21.60 18.81 6.40
C ASP A 28 20.17 19.38 6.24
N ALA A 29 19.18 18.53 5.93
CA ALA A 29 17.80 18.96 5.69
C ALA A 29 16.77 18.13 6.45
N PHE A 30 15.66 18.77 6.83
CA PHE A 30 14.50 18.08 7.38
C PHE A 30 13.61 17.54 6.26
N LYS A 31 13.17 16.29 6.38
CA LYS A 31 12.23 15.65 5.45
C LYS A 31 10.81 16.15 5.73
N LEU A 32 10.28 16.98 4.82
CA LEU A 32 8.91 17.53 4.91
C LEU A 32 8.06 17.27 3.65
N SER A 33 8.53 16.40 2.74
CA SER A 33 7.95 16.21 1.40
C SER A 33 6.98 15.03 1.27
N SER A 34 6.69 14.31 2.36
CA SER A 34 5.91 13.06 2.32
C SER A 34 4.89 12.88 3.45
N ASN A 35 4.61 13.95 4.23
CA ASN A 35 3.65 13.94 5.35
C ASN A 35 3.93 12.83 6.40
N GLU A 36 5.20 12.47 6.58
CA GLU A 36 5.60 11.46 7.55
C GLU A 36 5.39 11.98 8.98
N ASN A 37 5.03 11.07 9.90
CA ASN A 37 4.95 11.40 11.32
C ASN A 37 6.38 11.61 11.87
N PRO A 38 6.67 12.71 12.59
CA PRO A 38 8.02 12.98 13.09
C PRO A 38 8.40 12.17 14.34
N PHE A 39 7.46 11.42 14.93
CA PHE A 39 7.68 10.65 16.14
C PHE A 39 7.96 9.17 15.85
N ASP A 40 8.74 8.54 16.71
CA ASP A 40 8.96 7.11 16.68
C ASP A 40 7.66 6.32 16.94
N PRO A 41 7.54 5.08 16.44
CA PRO A 41 6.45 4.19 16.82
C PRO A 41 6.38 3.98 18.33
N LEU A 42 5.17 3.80 18.87
CA LEU A 42 5.00 3.48 20.29
C LEU A 42 5.72 2.17 20.67
N PRO A 43 6.25 2.03 21.90
CA PRO A 43 6.92 0.80 22.34
C PRO A 43 6.08 -0.48 22.17
N SER A 44 4.76 -0.38 22.35
CA SER A 44 3.83 -1.50 22.14
C SER A 44 3.73 -1.95 20.68
N VAL A 45 3.92 -1.03 19.72
CA VAL A 45 3.96 -1.35 18.28
C VAL A 45 5.24 -2.11 17.96
N LEU A 46 6.38 -1.66 18.50
CA LEU A 46 7.67 -2.34 18.31
C LEU A 46 7.68 -3.74 18.92
N ALA A 47 7.07 -3.91 20.10
CA ALA A 47 6.89 -5.22 20.73
C ALA A 47 6.03 -6.15 19.86
N ALA A 48 4.87 -5.67 19.38
CA ALA A 48 4.00 -6.45 18.51
C ALA A 48 4.70 -6.91 17.21
N LEU A 49 5.56 -6.06 16.62
CA LEU A 49 6.33 -6.44 15.42
C LEU A 49 7.34 -7.55 15.70
N SER A 50 7.95 -7.53 16.89
CA SER A 50 8.95 -8.52 17.31
C SER A 50 8.32 -9.88 17.62
N ASP A 51 7.14 -9.88 18.24
CA ASP A 51 6.39 -11.10 18.56
C ASP A 51 5.72 -11.73 17.33
N ALA A 52 5.45 -10.92 16.29
CA ALA A 52 4.57 -11.33 15.20
C ALA A 52 5.16 -12.34 14.20
N THR A 53 6.48 -12.54 14.09
CA THR A 53 6.98 -13.10 12.81
C THR A 53 8.08 -14.17 12.85
N PRO A 54 7.71 -15.45 12.61
CA PRO A 54 8.45 -16.30 11.70
C PRO A 54 8.27 -15.79 10.25
N MET A 55 9.25 -15.06 9.74
CA MET A 55 9.27 -14.45 8.38
C MET A 55 9.11 -15.44 7.23
N ASN A 56 9.19 -16.74 7.52
CA ASN A 56 9.05 -17.84 6.57
C ASN A 56 7.60 -18.35 6.40
N ARG A 57 6.61 -17.68 7.00
CA ARG A 57 5.19 -18.05 6.90
C ARG A 57 4.40 -16.93 6.22
N TYR A 58 3.36 -17.32 5.47
CA TYR A 58 2.40 -16.36 4.92
C TYR A 58 1.62 -15.68 6.06
N PRO A 59 1.23 -14.40 5.90
CA PRO A 59 0.33 -13.73 6.83
C PRO A 59 -1.10 -14.30 6.72
N ASP A 60 -1.97 -13.90 7.65
CA ASP A 60 -3.41 -14.11 7.50
C ASP A 60 -3.92 -13.39 6.24
N ALA A 61 -4.30 -14.18 5.23
CA ALA A 61 -4.79 -13.69 3.94
C ALA A 61 -6.09 -12.89 4.05
N THR A 62 -6.85 -13.03 5.15
CA THR A 62 -8.14 -12.36 5.35
C THR A 62 -8.04 -11.04 6.11
N ALA A 63 -6.90 -10.80 6.78
CA ALA A 63 -6.73 -9.73 7.76
C ALA A 63 -7.86 -9.69 8.82
N GLY A 64 -8.39 -10.85 9.20
CA GLY A 64 -9.64 -10.98 9.95
C GLY A 64 -9.59 -10.28 11.30
N ALA A 65 -8.51 -10.48 12.06
CA ALA A 65 -8.32 -9.82 13.35
C ALA A 65 -8.29 -8.28 13.22
N LEU A 66 -7.64 -7.74 12.18
CA LEU A 66 -7.59 -6.30 11.94
C LEU A 66 -8.97 -5.75 11.56
N ARG A 67 -9.71 -6.46 10.70
CA ARG A 67 -11.07 -6.08 10.28
C ARG A 67 -12.04 -6.01 11.44
N VAL A 68 -12.00 -6.99 12.36
CA VAL A 68 -12.80 -6.97 13.60
C VAL A 68 -12.49 -5.74 14.44
N ARG A 69 -11.19 -5.48 14.70
CA ARG A 69 -10.77 -4.35 15.55
C ARG A 69 -11.11 -2.99 14.95
N LEU A 70 -10.99 -2.84 13.64
CA LEU A 70 -11.41 -1.62 12.94
C LEU A 70 -12.94 -1.46 12.96
N GLY A 71 -13.69 -2.56 12.76
CA GLY A 71 -15.15 -2.57 12.85
C GLY A 71 -15.65 -2.09 14.21
N GLU A 72 -15.10 -2.65 15.30
CA GLU A 72 -15.37 -2.22 16.68
C GLU A 72 -15.09 -0.71 16.88
N ARG A 73 -13.93 -0.25 16.39
CA ARG A 73 -13.49 1.14 16.56
C ARG A 73 -14.40 2.14 15.86
N TYR A 74 -14.90 1.79 14.67
CA TYR A 74 -15.67 2.70 13.82
C TYR A 74 -17.17 2.41 13.80
N GLY A 75 -17.64 1.43 14.58
CA GLY A 75 -19.07 1.11 14.69
C GLY A 75 -19.67 0.46 13.44
N VAL A 76 -18.87 -0.34 12.71
CA VAL A 76 -19.29 -1.03 11.49
C VAL A 76 -19.03 -2.53 11.57
N ALA A 77 -19.77 -3.33 10.78
CA ALA A 77 -19.49 -4.76 10.68
C ALA A 77 -18.09 -5.00 10.08
N PRO A 78 -17.40 -6.09 10.44
CA PRO A 78 -16.10 -6.44 9.84
C PRO A 78 -16.14 -6.56 8.30
N ASP A 79 -17.29 -6.91 7.74
CA ASP A 79 -17.54 -6.98 6.29
C ASP A 79 -17.64 -5.62 5.60
N ALA A 80 -17.80 -4.54 6.36
CA ALA A 80 -17.68 -3.18 5.86
C ALA A 80 -16.22 -2.66 5.87
N VAL A 81 -15.24 -3.47 6.31
CA VAL A 81 -13.83 -3.08 6.37
C VAL A 81 -13.02 -3.81 5.31
N HIS A 82 -12.41 -3.02 4.41
CA HIS A 82 -11.47 -3.51 3.40
C HIS A 82 -10.02 -3.18 3.79
N VAL A 83 -9.12 -4.15 3.67
CA VAL A 83 -7.70 -4.02 4.05
C VAL A 83 -6.84 -4.28 2.82
N ALA A 84 -5.84 -3.42 2.58
CA ALA A 84 -4.84 -3.60 1.54
C ALA A 84 -3.48 -3.02 1.97
N SER A 85 -2.44 -3.29 1.18
CA SER A 85 -1.08 -2.75 1.39
C SER A 85 -1.00 -1.25 1.06
N GLY A 86 -1.58 -0.43 1.94
CA GLY A 86 -1.70 1.01 1.77
C GLY A 86 -2.97 1.42 0.99
N SER A 87 -3.42 2.66 1.22
CA SER A 87 -4.68 3.16 0.63
C SER A 87 -4.63 3.30 -0.89
N VAL A 88 -3.45 3.47 -1.49
CA VAL A 88 -3.29 3.49 -2.95
C VAL A 88 -3.74 2.16 -3.58
N ALA A 89 -3.50 1.03 -2.92
CA ALA A 89 -3.97 -0.27 -3.39
C ALA A 89 -5.51 -0.35 -3.35
N ILE A 90 -6.14 0.24 -2.33
CA ILE A 90 -7.61 0.33 -2.24
C ILE A 90 -8.17 1.18 -3.38
N LEU A 91 -7.57 2.34 -3.65
CA LEU A 91 -7.98 3.20 -4.77
C LEU A 91 -7.87 2.47 -6.11
N TYR A 92 -6.77 1.74 -6.33
CA TYR A 92 -6.59 0.94 -7.54
C TYR A 92 -7.66 -0.16 -7.67
N GLN A 93 -7.91 -0.92 -6.60
CA GLN A 93 -8.95 -1.95 -6.58
C GLN A 93 -10.36 -1.38 -6.82
N LEU A 94 -10.64 -0.20 -6.28
CA LEU A 94 -11.91 0.49 -6.52
C LEU A 94 -12.08 0.86 -8.00
N VAL A 95 -11.04 1.38 -8.65
CA VAL A 95 -11.06 1.66 -10.09
C VAL A 95 -11.33 0.39 -10.90
N LEU A 96 -10.64 -0.71 -10.57
CA LEU A 96 -10.86 -2.00 -11.23
C LEU A 96 -12.29 -2.55 -11.05
N ALA A 97 -12.91 -2.30 -9.90
CA ALA A 97 -14.25 -2.80 -9.58
C ALA A 97 -15.36 -1.96 -10.22
N ALA A 98 -15.13 -0.65 -10.39
CA ALA A 98 -16.17 0.32 -10.74
C ALA A 98 -16.04 0.93 -12.14
N ALA A 99 -14.88 0.79 -12.79
CA ALA A 99 -14.61 1.40 -14.09
C ALA A 99 -13.98 0.41 -15.07
N THR A 100 -14.25 0.63 -16.35
CA THR A 100 -13.60 -0.05 -17.47
C THR A 100 -13.12 0.99 -18.49
N VAL A 101 -12.27 0.58 -19.42
CA VAL A 101 -12.04 1.34 -20.65
C VAL A 101 -13.37 1.43 -21.42
N GLY A 102 -13.72 2.64 -21.84
CA GLY A 102 -14.85 2.92 -22.74
C GLY A 102 -14.39 3.03 -24.18
#